data_AF-A0A7K3MRM3-F1
#
_entry.id   AF-A0A7K3MRM3-F1
#
_cell.length_a   1.000
_cell.length_b   1.000
_cell.length_c   1.000
_cell.angle_alpha   90.00
_cell.angle_beta   90.00
_cell.angle_gamma   90.00
#
_symmetry.space_group_name_H-M   'P 1'
#
loop_
_entity.id
_entity.type
_entity.pdbx_description
1 polymer ?
#
loop_
_entity_poly.entity_id
_entity_poly.type
_entity_poly.pdbx_seq_one_letter_code
_entity_poly.pdbx_strand_id
1 'polypeptide(L)' 'MEEFNPDECKHEDTSLVVLELIGTCEKTAIQCDYCGKILTEPKIDC' A
#
# COMPACT_ATOMS: atom_id res chain seq x y z
N MET A 1 4.83 3.91 -26.05
CA MET A 1 4.08 3.50 -24.85
C MET A 1 5.16 3.24 -23.83
N GLU A 2 5.37 4.13 -22.87
CA GLU A 2 6.40 3.94 -21.84
C GLU A 2 6.00 2.72 -21.00
N GLU A 3 6.88 1.73 -20.95
CA GLU A 3 6.70 0.55 -20.12
C GLU A 3 6.90 0.98 -18.67
N PHE A 4 5.85 0.87 -17.86
CA PHE A 4 5.92 1.15 -16.44
C PHE A 4 6.81 0.09 -15.77
N ASN A 5 8.00 0.50 -15.32
CA ASN A 5 8.88 -0.35 -14.51
C ASN A 5 8.55 -0.15 -13.02
N PRO A 6 7.86 -1.11 -12.36
CA PRO A 6 7.50 -0.98 -10.95
C PRO A 6 8.74 -0.93 -10.04
N ASP A 7 9.87 -1.46 -10.48
CA ASP A 7 11.15 -1.47 -9.75
C ASP A 7 11.88 -0.12 -9.74
N GLU A 8 11.54 0.81 -10.65
CA GLU A 8 12.09 2.18 -10.65
C GLU A 8 11.18 3.18 -9.92
N CYS A 9 10.08 2.70 -9.34
CA CYS A 9 9.17 3.53 -8.58
C CYS A 9 9.87 4.05 -7.32
N LYS A 10 10.00 5.38 -7.20
CA LYS A 10 10.57 6.04 -6.02
C LYS A 10 9.66 6.00 -4.79
N HIS A 11 8.42 5.54 -4.95
CA HIS A 11 7.43 5.44 -3.89
C HIS A 11 7.16 6.78 -3.17
N GLU A 12 7.21 7.90 -3.92
CA GLU A 12 6.97 9.24 -3.38
C GLU A 12 5.47 9.51 -3.14
N ASP A 13 4.60 8.83 -3.89
CA ASP A 13 3.15 8.90 -3.74
C ASP A 13 2.64 7.64 -3.05
N THR A 14 2.15 7.83 -1.82
CA THR A 14 1.73 6.74 -0.94
C THR A 14 0.48 7.09 -0.15
N SER A 15 -0.40 6.11 -0.01
CA SER A 15 -1.62 6.20 0.79
C SER A 15 -1.69 5.08 1.82
N LEU A 16 -2.39 5.36 2.92
CA LEU A 16 -2.80 4.31 3.87
C LEU A 16 -4.02 3.59 3.28
N VAL A 17 -3.90 2.28 3.09
CA VAL A 17 -4.96 1.45 2.53
C VAL A 17 -5.41 0.39 3.53
N VAL A 18 -6.71 0.08 3.52
CA VAL A 18 -7.28 -1.05 4.26
C VAL A 18 -7.12 -2.30 3.41
N LEU A 19 -6.30 -3.24 3.88
CA LEU A 19 -6.08 -4.53 3.23
C LEU A 19 -7.19 -5.53 3.56
N GLU A 20 -7.67 -5.52 4.80
CA GLU A 20 -8.64 -6.49 5.31
C GLU A 20 -9.41 -5.91 6.51
N LEU A 21 -10.66 -6.32 6.67
CA LEU A 21 -11.47 -6.05 7.86
C LEU A 21 -11.59 -7.33 8.68
N ILE A 22 -11.07 -7.32 9.92
CA ILE A 22 -11.08 -8.46 10.84
C ILE A 22 -12.01 -8.12 12.01
N GLY A 23 -13.29 -8.47 11.88
CA GLY A 23 -14.31 -8.11 12.86
C GLY A 23 -14.59 -6.61 12.84
N THR A 24 -14.33 -5.92 13.95
CA THR A 24 -14.40 -4.44 14.04
C THR A 24 -13.04 -3.77 13.83
N CYS A 25 -12.00 -4.54 13.54
CA CYS A 25 -10.65 -4.03 13.36
C CYS A 25 -10.30 -3.88 11.88
N GLU A 26 -9.49 -2.87 11.57
CA GLU A 26 -9.00 -2.61 10.22
C GLU A 26 -7.52 -3.01 10.13
N LYS A 27 -7.18 -3.85 9.15
CA LYS A 27 -5.80 -4.15 8.82
C LYS A 27 -5.33 -3.20 7.73
N THR A 28 -4.48 -2.24 8.10
CA THR A 28 -4.00 -1.17 7.23
C THR A 28 -2.53 -1.31 6.89
N ALA A 29 -2.11 -0.78 5.75
CA ALA A 29 -0.70 -0.67 5.36
C ALA A 29 -0.48 0.55 4.46
N ILE A 30 0.77 1.01 4.34
CA ILE A 30 1.13 2.02 3.36
C ILE A 30 1.36 1.35 2.00
N GLN A 31 0.62 1.79 1.00
CA GLN A 31 0.74 1.37 -0.39
C GLN A 31 1.23 2.55 -1.24
N CYS A 32 2.12 2.29 -2.20
CA CYS A 32 2.43 3.25 -3.24
C CYS A 32 1.29 3.29 -4.26
N ASP A 33 0.65 4.44 -4.46
CA ASP A 33 -0.49 4.56 -5.38
C ASP A 33 -0.06 4.44 -6.85
N TYR A 34 1.21 4.74 -7.15
CA TYR A 34 1.74 4.65 -8.49
C TYR A 34 2.00 3.21 -8.94
N CYS A 35 2.65 2.38 -8.10
CA CYS A 35 3.01 1.00 -8.46
C CYS A 35 2.23 -0.10 -7.72
N GLY A 36 1.37 0.27 -6.77
CA GLY A 36 0.56 -0.65 -5.99
C GLY A 36 1.34 -1.48 -4.96
N LYS A 37 2.64 -1.22 -4.76
CA LYS A 37 3.48 -1.98 -3.82
C LYS A 37 3.18 -1.60 -2.36
N ILE A 38 3.02 -2.61 -1.50
CA ILE A 38 2.95 -2.41 -0.05
C ILE A 38 4.36 -2.14 0.49
N LEU A 39 4.54 -1.00 1.16
CA LEU A 39 5.85 -0.52 1.62
C LEU A 39 6.09 -0.80 3.10
N THR A 40 5.03 -1.02 3.88
CA THR A 40 5.12 -1.27 5.31
C THR A 40 4.44 -2.59 5.68
N GLU A 41 4.87 -3.16 6.80
CA GLU A 41 4.14 -4.29 7.38
C GLU A 41 2.71 -3.87 7.74
N PRO A 42 1.70 -4.72 7.43
CA PRO A 42 0.33 -4.46 7.80
C PRO A 42 0.16 -4.34 9.31
N LYS A 43 -0.55 -3.30 9.75
CA LYS A 43 -0.92 -3.07 11.14
C LYS A 43 -2.41 -3.29 11.32
N ILE A 44 -2.78 -3.85 12.46
CA ILE A 44 -4.19 -4.02 12.84
C ILE A 44 -4.52 -2.91 13.83
N ASP A 45 -5.55 -2.13 13.52
CA ASP A 45 -6.09 -1.09 14.39
C ASP A 45 -7.46 -1.52 14.92
N CYS A 46 -7.60 -1.46 16.24
CA CYS A 46 -8.78 -1.71 17.06
C CYS A 46 -8.68 -0.74 18.26
#